data_AF-A0A2N3DQR1-F1
#
_entry.id   AF-A0A2N3DQR1-F1
#
_cell.length_a   1.000
_cell.length_b   1.000
_cell.length_c   1.000
_cell.angle_alpha   90.00
_cell.angle_beta   90.00
_cell.angle_gamma   90.00
#
_symmetry.space_group_name_H-M   'P 1'
#
loop_
_entity.id
_entity.type
_entity.pdbx_description
1 polymer ?
#
loop_
_entity_poly.entity_id
_entity_poly.type
_entity_poly.pdbx_seq_one_letter_code
_entity_poly.pdbx_strand_id
1 'polypeptide(L)'
;MRDAMLTHCRAIFEAADRAVAAGMRDGDALYADAAEFAKAPSDSIDYAVMEKDDRVAVVPTRMGWSDLGSWQTVHQFSAHDAHGNAADGDVFFHDSRGNLVRAGGKRVSLVGMEGVALIVDGDDILVMPLDRAQDVRAAAKARE
;
A
#
# COMPACT_ATOMS: atom_id res chain seq x y z
N MET A 1 5.41 -24.85 -2.59
CA MET A 1 6.06 -23.57 -2.95
C MET A 1 7.42 -23.75 -3.62
N ARG A 2 8.45 -24.34 -2.97
CA ARG A 2 9.78 -24.56 -3.60
C ARG A 2 9.68 -25.20 -4.99
N ASP A 3 8.98 -26.33 -5.11
CA ASP A 3 8.83 -27.03 -6.39
C ASP A 3 8.10 -26.19 -7.44
N ALA A 4 7.07 -25.46 -7.02
CA ALA A 4 6.31 -24.54 -7.87
C ALA A 4 7.21 -23.44 -8.43
N MET A 5 8.04 -22.82 -7.57
CA MET A 5 8.98 -21.79 -7.99
C MET A 5 10.08 -22.36 -8.91
N LEU A 6 10.63 -23.54 -8.60
CA LEU A 6 11.61 -24.22 -9.46
C LEU A 6 11.06 -24.60 -10.84
N THR A 7 9.74 -24.75 -10.95
CA THR A 7 9.02 -25.08 -12.19
C THR A 7 8.66 -23.82 -12.97
N HIS A 8 8.04 -22.83 -12.33
CA HIS A 8 7.40 -21.70 -13.02
C HIS A 8 8.24 -20.40 -13.00
N CYS A 9 9.15 -20.24 -12.04
CA CYS A 9 9.95 -19.01 -11.88
C CYS A 9 11.36 -19.28 -11.35
N ARG A 10 12.05 -20.27 -11.96
CA ARG A 10 13.37 -20.75 -11.50
C ARG A 10 14.40 -19.65 -11.27
N ALA A 11 14.49 -18.67 -12.16
CA ALA A 11 15.44 -17.57 -12.02
C ALA A 11 15.21 -16.74 -10.75
N ILE A 12 13.96 -16.51 -10.35
CA ILE A 12 13.61 -15.85 -9.09
C ILE A 12 14.05 -16.72 -7.91
N PHE A 13 13.72 -18.01 -7.96
CA PHE A 13 14.11 -18.97 -6.91
C PHE A 13 15.63 -19.00 -6.70
N GLU A 14 16.40 -19.19 -7.76
CA GLU A 14 17.86 -19.34 -7.69
C GLU A 14 18.55 -18.05 -7.24
N ALA A 15 18.06 -16.88 -7.66
CA ALA A 15 18.58 -15.60 -7.19
C ALA A 15 18.32 -15.40 -5.69
N ALA A 16 17.10 -15.69 -5.23
CA ALA A 16 16.76 -15.63 -3.81
C ALA A 16 17.55 -16.65 -2.97
N ASP A 17 17.74 -17.87 -3.47
CA ASP A 17 18.52 -18.92 -2.78
C ASP A 17 20.00 -18.52 -2.65
N ARG A 18 20.61 -17.98 -3.71
CA ARG A 18 21.95 -17.40 -3.65
C ARG A 18 22.04 -16.22 -2.69
N ALA A 19 21.06 -15.33 -2.71
CA ALA A 19 21.04 -14.16 -1.83
C ALA A 19 20.96 -14.55 -0.35
N VAL A 20 20.15 -15.55 -0.03
CA VAL A 20 20.08 -16.10 1.33
C VAL A 20 21.39 -16.80 1.71
N ALA A 21 21.99 -17.58 0.80
CA ALA A 21 23.24 -18.29 1.05
C ALA A 21 24.44 -17.35 1.25
N ALA A 22 24.48 -16.23 0.54
CA ALA A 22 25.49 -15.18 0.68
C ALA A 22 25.14 -14.13 1.76
N GLY A 23 23.97 -14.25 2.39
CA GLY A 23 23.47 -13.28 3.35
C GLY A 23 24.23 -13.24 4.66
N MET A 24 24.08 -12.13 5.39
CA MET A 24 24.67 -11.90 6.71
C MET A 24 23.62 -12.09 7.79
N ARG A 25 24.00 -12.70 8.92
CA ARG A 25 23.18 -12.73 10.13
C ARG A 25 23.63 -11.67 11.11
N ASP A 26 22.68 -10.97 11.72
CA ASP A 26 22.90 -10.06 12.84
C ASP A 26 21.79 -10.30 13.88
N GLY A 27 22.16 -10.90 15.01
CA GLY A 27 21.20 -11.44 15.97
C GLY A 27 20.22 -12.42 15.32
N ASP A 28 18.92 -12.12 15.47
CA ASP A 28 17.82 -12.92 14.90
C ASP A 28 17.44 -12.51 13.47
N ALA A 29 18.11 -11.50 12.91
CA ALA A 29 17.86 -11.05 11.54
C ALA A 29 18.80 -11.74 10.54
N LEU A 30 18.25 -12.11 9.38
CA LEU A 30 18.99 -12.48 8.19
C LEU A 30 18.84 -11.36 7.15
N TYR A 31 19.97 -10.78 6.75
CA TYR A 31 20.06 -9.85 5.65
C TYR A 31 20.51 -10.63 4.42
N ALA A 32 19.62 -10.85 3.45
CA ALA A 32 19.99 -11.45 2.18
C ALA A 32 21.00 -10.55 1.45
N ASP A 33 21.95 -11.15 0.73
CA ASP A 33 22.91 -10.41 -0.07
C ASP A 33 22.19 -9.57 -1.13
N ALA A 34 22.42 -8.26 -1.11
CA ALA A 34 21.72 -7.32 -1.96
C ALA A 34 22.05 -7.49 -3.45
N ALA A 35 23.30 -7.85 -3.78
CA ALA A 35 23.75 -7.97 -5.16
C ALA A 35 23.20 -9.25 -5.82
N GLU A 36 23.16 -10.36 -5.09
CA GLU A 36 22.50 -11.59 -5.54
C GLU A 36 20.98 -11.42 -5.62
N PHE A 37 20.36 -10.74 -4.64
CA PHE A 37 18.92 -10.50 -4.64
C PHE A 37 18.49 -9.61 -5.82
N ALA A 38 19.27 -8.58 -6.15
CA ALA A 38 19.00 -7.69 -7.29
C ALA A 38 19.02 -8.40 -8.66
N LYS A 39 19.57 -9.62 -8.76
CA LYS A 39 19.53 -10.43 -9.98
C LYS A 39 18.19 -11.14 -10.17
N ALA A 40 17.32 -11.17 -9.17
CA ALA A 40 16.00 -11.77 -9.29
C ALA A 40 15.15 -10.95 -10.28
N PRO A 41 14.52 -11.60 -11.28
CA PRO A 41 13.51 -10.93 -12.10
C PRO A 41 12.40 -10.33 -11.24
N SER A 42 11.97 -9.11 -11.57
CA SER A 42 10.85 -8.45 -10.88
C SER A 42 9.52 -8.97 -11.45
N ASP A 43 8.87 -9.86 -10.70
CA ASP A 43 7.54 -10.40 -11.01
C ASP A 43 6.77 -10.68 -9.71
N SER A 44 5.44 -10.60 -9.77
CA SER A 44 4.58 -10.90 -8.62
C SER A 44 4.45 -12.41 -8.41
N ILE A 45 4.20 -12.88 -7.19
CA ILE A 45 3.97 -14.30 -6.92
C ILE A 45 2.71 -14.84 -7.64
N ASP A 46 1.71 -13.98 -7.84
CA ASP A 46 0.47 -14.28 -8.54
C ASP A 46 0.75 -14.72 -9.98
N TYR A 47 1.43 -13.88 -10.76
CA TYR A 47 1.83 -14.21 -12.13
C TYR A 47 2.96 -15.24 -12.20
N ALA A 48 3.93 -15.19 -11.28
CA ALA A 48 5.10 -16.07 -11.33
C ALA A 48 4.75 -17.52 -10.99
N VAL A 49 3.77 -17.76 -10.12
CA VAL A 49 3.41 -19.09 -9.61
C VAL A 49 1.91 -19.34 -9.56
N MET A 50 1.12 -18.49 -8.89
CA MET A 50 -0.25 -18.86 -8.49
C MET A 50 -1.19 -19.07 -9.67
N GLU A 51 -1.02 -18.33 -10.76
CA GLU A 51 -1.81 -18.50 -11.99
C GLU A 51 -1.38 -19.73 -12.82
N LYS A 52 -0.26 -20.37 -12.48
CA LYS A 52 0.38 -21.43 -13.29
C LYS A 52 0.43 -22.81 -12.64
N ASP A 53 0.46 -22.90 -11.31
CA ASP A 53 0.57 -24.20 -10.60
C ASP A 53 -0.83 -24.79 -10.34
N ASP A 54 -1.02 -26.06 -10.70
CA ASP A 54 -2.30 -26.76 -10.53
C ASP A 54 -2.61 -27.14 -9.07
N ARG A 55 -1.66 -27.00 -8.14
CA ARG A 55 -1.80 -27.37 -6.72
C ARG A 55 -2.12 -26.17 -5.85
N VAL A 56 -3.12 -25.39 -6.27
CA VAL A 56 -3.62 -24.23 -5.53
C VAL A 56 -4.95 -24.59 -4.86
N ALA A 57 -5.12 -24.13 -3.62
CA ALA A 57 -6.38 -24.26 -2.87
C ALA A 57 -6.79 -22.89 -2.32
N VAL A 58 -8.10 -22.62 -2.29
CA VAL A 58 -8.67 -21.36 -1.81
C VAL A 58 -9.61 -21.63 -0.64
N VAL A 59 -9.46 -20.86 0.43
CA VAL A 59 -10.36 -20.91 1.60
C VAL A 59 -11.20 -19.62 1.61
N PRO A 60 -12.53 -19.70 1.46
CA PRO A 60 -13.40 -18.53 1.56
C PRO A 60 -13.31 -17.90 2.95
N THR A 61 -13.23 -16.58 3.01
CA THR A 61 -13.25 -15.83 4.29
C THR A 61 -14.36 -14.77 4.29
N ARG A 62 -14.87 -14.48 5.50
CA ARG A 62 -15.91 -13.47 5.75
C ARG A 62 -15.49 -12.37 6.73
N MET A 63 -14.21 -12.30 7.10
CA MET A 63 -13.73 -11.43 8.17
C MET A 63 -13.67 -9.92 7.83
N GLY A 64 -14.22 -9.48 6.69
CA GLY A 64 -14.07 -8.09 6.22
C GLY A 64 -12.61 -7.77 5.95
N TRP A 65 -12.15 -7.99 4.72
CA TRP A 65 -10.76 -7.75 4.34
C TRP A 65 -10.67 -6.64 3.30
N SER A 66 -9.66 -5.79 3.45
CA SER A 66 -9.25 -4.81 2.47
C SER A 66 -7.73 -4.71 2.52
N ASP A 67 -7.09 -4.53 1.36
CA ASP A 67 -5.66 -4.30 1.22
C ASP A 67 -5.22 -2.89 1.63
N LEU A 68 -6.17 -2.04 2.05
CA LEU A 68 -5.96 -0.63 2.40
C LEU A 68 -5.13 0.11 1.33
N GLY A 69 -5.34 -0.23 0.05
CA GLY A 69 -4.50 0.25 -1.05
C GLY A 69 -4.81 1.68 -1.54
N SER A 70 -5.77 2.39 -0.94
CA SER A 70 -6.17 3.73 -1.40
C SER A 70 -6.72 4.62 -0.29
N TRP A 71 -6.57 5.94 -0.44
CA TRP A 71 -7.20 6.92 0.46
C TRP A 71 -8.73 6.83 0.49
N GLN A 72 -9.34 6.38 -0.61
CA GLN A 72 -10.78 6.10 -0.64
C GLN A 72 -11.16 4.99 0.35
N THR A 73 -10.33 3.94 0.43
CA THR A 73 -10.53 2.85 1.38
C THR A 73 -10.39 3.35 2.81
N VAL A 74 -9.38 4.19 3.08
CA VAL A 74 -9.20 4.83 4.39
C VAL A 74 -10.43 5.65 4.77
N HIS A 75 -11.01 6.42 3.84
CA HIS A 75 -12.25 7.14 4.07
C HIS A 75 -13.40 6.20 4.43
N GLN A 76 -13.59 5.11 3.70
CA GLN A 76 -14.69 4.14 3.93
C GLN A 76 -14.65 3.48 5.31
N PHE A 77 -13.46 3.21 5.86
CA PHE A 77 -13.31 2.58 7.18
C PHE A 77 -13.13 3.58 8.33
N SER A 78 -13.09 4.88 8.04
CA SER A 78 -12.99 5.92 9.06
C SER A 78 -14.35 6.22 9.70
N ALA A 79 -14.32 6.81 10.90
CA ALA A 79 -15.52 7.39 11.48
C ALA A 79 -15.93 8.65 10.70
N HIS A 80 -17.23 8.76 10.39
CA HIS A 80 -17.79 9.90 9.68
C HIS A 80 -18.60 10.82 10.59
N ASP A 81 -18.58 12.11 10.28
CA ASP A 81 -19.57 13.06 10.75
C ASP A 81 -20.91 12.93 10.00
N ALA A 82 -21.88 13.79 10.33
CA ALA A 82 -23.20 13.81 9.69
C ALA A 82 -23.19 14.17 8.20
N HIS A 83 -22.08 14.68 7.68
CA HIS A 83 -21.89 15.08 6.28
C HIS A 83 -20.97 14.10 5.52
N GLY A 84 -20.61 12.97 6.13
CA GLY A 84 -19.74 11.97 5.53
C GLY A 84 -18.26 12.35 5.53
N ASN A 85 -17.85 13.38 6.27
CA ASN A 85 -16.44 13.72 6.40
C ASN A 85 -15.77 12.80 7.43
N ALA A 86 -14.58 12.31 7.09
CA ALA A 86 -13.65 11.65 7.98
C ALA A 86 -12.53 12.64 8.36
N ALA A 87 -12.27 12.81 9.65
CA ALA A 87 -11.21 13.67 10.16
C ALA A 87 -10.34 12.95 11.19
N ASP A 88 -9.03 13.19 11.08
CA ASP A 88 -8.00 12.80 12.05
C ASP A 88 -7.16 14.03 12.41
N GLY A 89 -7.32 14.53 13.63
CA GLY A 89 -6.65 15.73 14.15
C GLY A 89 -7.55 16.99 14.21
N ASP A 90 -6.92 18.17 14.26
CA ASP A 90 -7.61 19.47 14.34
C ASP A 90 -8.12 19.91 12.96
N VAL A 91 -9.37 19.58 12.67
CA VAL A 91 -10.02 19.84 11.38
C VAL A 91 -11.31 20.62 11.57
N PHE A 92 -11.45 21.69 10.78
CA PHE A 92 -12.67 22.46 10.67
C PHE A 92 -13.31 22.27 9.28
N PHE A 93 -14.60 21.95 9.27
CA PHE A 93 -15.40 21.88 8.05
C PHE A 93 -16.46 22.99 8.05
N HIS A 94 -16.58 23.69 6.93
CA HIS A 94 -17.69 24.59 6.65
C HIS A 94 -18.27 24.26 5.28
N ASP A 95 -19.56 23.93 5.22
CA ASP A 95 -20.24 23.56 3.97
C ASP A 95 -19.45 22.55 3.13
N SER A 96 -18.99 21.46 3.77
CA SER A 96 -18.08 20.49 3.16
C SER A 96 -18.58 19.07 3.43
N ARG A 97 -18.46 18.18 2.44
CA ARG A 97 -19.09 16.85 2.47
C ARG A 97 -18.19 15.75 1.93
N GLY A 98 -18.27 14.56 2.52
CA GLY A 98 -17.62 13.37 1.97
C GLY A 98 -16.08 13.46 1.89
N ASN A 99 -15.44 14.31 2.69
CA ASN A 99 -13.99 14.51 2.63
C ASN A 99 -13.23 13.56 3.56
N LEU A 100 -11.95 13.34 3.27
CA LEU A 100 -11.00 12.72 4.18
C LEU A 100 -9.92 13.73 4.53
N VAL A 101 -9.74 14.04 5.81
CA VAL A 101 -8.69 14.94 6.27
C VAL A 101 -7.84 14.28 7.34
N ARG A 102 -6.53 14.21 7.12
CA ARG A 102 -5.53 13.82 8.13
C ARG A 102 -4.62 15.02 8.38
N ALA A 103 -4.74 15.63 9.56
CA ALA A 103 -4.18 16.96 9.82
C ALA A 103 -2.70 16.95 10.23
N GLY A 104 -2.11 15.79 10.56
CA GLY A 104 -0.67 15.66 10.80
C GLY A 104 -0.10 16.58 11.89
N GLY A 105 -0.90 16.92 12.90
CA GLY A 105 -0.52 17.86 13.97
C GLY A 105 -0.65 19.35 13.60
N LYS A 106 -1.11 19.68 12.38
CA LYS A 106 -1.47 21.04 11.96
C LYS A 106 -2.98 21.25 12.10
N ARG A 107 -3.43 22.50 12.06
CA ARG A 107 -4.85 22.83 11.91
C ARG A 107 -5.23 22.91 10.43
N VAL A 108 -6.27 22.20 10.03
CA VAL A 108 -6.77 22.18 8.64
C VAL A 108 -8.19 22.71 8.59
N SER A 109 -8.53 23.48 7.55
CA SER A 109 -9.88 24.01 7.35
C SER A 109 -10.33 23.79 5.91
N LEU A 110 -11.46 23.12 5.72
CA LEU A 110 -12.11 22.93 4.43
C LEU A 110 -13.40 23.75 4.38
N VAL A 111 -13.57 24.50 3.29
CA VAL A 111 -14.72 25.38 3.07
C VAL A 111 -15.26 25.12 1.66
N GLY A 112 -16.51 24.69 1.53
CA GLY A 112 -17.13 24.43 0.23
C GLY A 112 -16.58 23.21 -0.52
N MET A 113 -15.83 22.33 0.17
CA MET A 113 -15.11 21.22 -0.48
C MET A 113 -15.91 19.93 -0.37
N GLU A 114 -15.95 19.17 -1.48
CA GLU A 114 -16.63 17.89 -1.53
C GLU A 114 -15.75 16.79 -2.11
N GLY A 115 -15.75 15.62 -1.46
CA GLY A 115 -15.11 14.42 -1.99
C GLY A 115 -13.61 14.51 -2.16
N VAL A 116 -12.89 15.30 -1.33
CA VAL A 116 -11.42 15.39 -1.40
C VAL A 116 -10.72 14.66 -0.26
N ALA A 117 -9.52 14.15 -0.54
CA ALA A 117 -8.54 13.74 0.44
C ALA A 117 -7.52 14.86 0.64
N LEU A 118 -7.35 15.33 1.88
CA LEU A 118 -6.28 16.23 2.31
C LEU A 118 -5.45 15.53 3.38
N ILE A 119 -4.21 15.18 3.03
CA ILE A 119 -3.31 14.43 3.90
C ILE A 119 -2.08 15.28 4.19
N VAL A 120 -1.84 15.56 5.45
CA VAL A 120 -0.63 16.22 5.95
C VAL A 120 0.29 15.16 6.53
N ASP A 121 1.50 15.03 5.99
CA ASP A 121 2.55 14.15 6.51
C ASP A 121 3.89 14.91 6.53
N GLY A 122 4.34 15.26 7.74
CA GLY A 122 5.51 16.12 7.94
C GLY A 122 5.37 17.49 7.26
N ASP A 123 6.18 17.70 6.23
CA ASP A 123 6.21 18.93 5.41
C ASP A 123 5.44 18.78 4.09
N ASP A 124 4.94 17.59 3.78
CA ASP A 124 4.18 17.34 2.56
C ASP A 124 2.67 17.45 2.82
N ILE A 125 1.97 18.02 1.84
CA ILE A 125 0.51 18.09 1.82
C ILE A 125 0.03 17.51 0.50
N LEU A 126 -0.71 16.40 0.58
CA LEU A 126 -1.42 15.83 -0.56
C LEU A 126 -2.85 16.34 -0.57
N VAL A 127 -3.30 16.87 -1.71
CA VAL A 127 -4.70 17.20 -1.97
C VAL A 127 -5.13 16.54 -3.27
N MET A 128 -6.18 15.74 -3.23
CA MET A 128 -6.72 15.09 -4.42
C MET A 128 -8.19 14.72 -4.27
N PRO A 129 -8.94 14.57 -5.38
CA PRO A 129 -10.24 13.92 -5.34
C PRO A 129 -10.14 12.49 -4.79
N LEU A 130 -11.05 12.10 -3.91
CA LEU A 130 -11.10 10.75 -3.31
C LEU A 130 -11.36 9.67 -4.35
N ASP A 131 -12.16 9.96 -5.38
CA ASP A 131 -12.44 9.04 -6.49
C ASP A 131 -11.21 8.76 -7.38
N ARG A 132 -10.18 9.58 -7.25
CA ARG A 132 -8.88 9.42 -7.94
C ARG A 132 -7.79 8.89 -7.03
N ALA A 133 -8.10 8.34 -5.85
CA ALA A 133 -7.11 7.94 -4.83
C ALA A 133 -5.92 7.09 -5.34
N GLN A 134 -6.07 6.34 -6.44
CA GLN A 134 -4.99 5.56 -7.07
C GLN A 134 -3.90 6.44 -7.72
N ASP A 135 -4.23 7.68 -8.09
CA ASP A 135 -3.31 8.64 -8.70
C ASP A 135 -2.26 9.19 -7.73
N VAL A 136 -2.33 8.82 -6.44
CA VAL A 136 -1.32 9.16 -5.42
C VAL A 136 0.10 8.81 -5.86
N ARG A 137 0.26 7.78 -6.70
CA ARG A 137 1.56 7.38 -7.28
C ARG A 137 2.20 8.50 -8.12
N ALA A 138 1.41 9.39 -8.72
CA ALA A 138 1.94 10.53 -9.46
C ALA A 138 2.63 11.55 -8.53
N ALA A 139 2.05 11.79 -7.35
CA ALA A 139 2.65 12.63 -6.33
C ALA A 139 3.93 12.01 -5.74
N ALA A 140 3.95 10.68 -5.54
CA ALA A 140 5.15 9.97 -5.06
C ALA A 140 6.34 10.12 -6.02
N LYS A 141 6.11 10.03 -7.33
CA LYS A 141 7.15 10.21 -8.36
C LYS A 141 7.72 11.62 -8.44
N ALA A 142 6.97 12.64 -8.04
CA ALA A 142 7.45 14.03 -8.07
C ALA A 142 8.54 14.31 -7.02
N ARG A 143 8.77 13.36 -6.09
CA ARG A 143 9.79 13.47 -5.03
C ARG A 143 11.13 12.80 -5.42
N GLU A 144 11.17 12.09 -6.55
CA GLU A 144 12.39 11.47 -7.12
C GLU A 144 13.16 12.49 -7.98
#